data_AF-A0A8S3INL2-F1
#
_entry.id   AF-A0A8S3INL2-F1
#
_cell.length_a   1.000
_cell.length_b   1.000
_cell.length_c   1.000
_cell.angle_alpha   90.00
_cell.angle_beta   90.00
_cell.angle_gamma   90.00
#
_symmetry.space_group_name_H-M   'P 1'
#
loop_
_entity.id
_entity.type
_entity.pdbx_description
1 polymer ?
#
loop_
_entity_poly.entity_id
_entity_poly.type
_entity_poly.pdbx_seq_one_letter_code
_entity_poly.pdbx_strand_id
1 'polypeptide(L)'
;MILEPFSDDEKFTKKEREEISKNRQNVIEELGKISKDTHISLTFEEFLEHVNINEEEYIKMIRSELKKAKVFLKRAPNEIRINAYNSMIMSLHRANMDIQFILDPYSCLMYCVDYINKSENGMSKLLREALNELKKGNSTVKERLRVIANKFLNSSEISAQEAVYHILSIPLSISSRSTVFINTNRPENRISMLKSDEILQKLEPDSNDVFVEGLIDMYTNRPDEMKNVCLADFASLYNVSK
;
A
#
# COMPACT_ATOMS: atom_id res chain seq x y z
N MET A 1 6.47 -3.42 -26.13
CA MET A 1 6.55 -4.81 -25.64
C MET A 1 6.08 -4.87 -24.19
N ILE A 2 5.64 -6.03 -23.71
CA ILE A 2 5.35 -6.26 -22.29
C ILE A 2 6.49 -7.11 -21.75
N LEU A 3 7.11 -6.66 -20.65
CA LEU A 3 8.16 -7.40 -19.98
C LEU A 3 7.70 -7.80 -18.58
N GLU A 4 8.08 -8.99 -18.17
CA GLU A 4 7.79 -9.57 -16.86
C GLU A 4 9.06 -9.69 -16.02
N PRO A 5 8.93 -9.61 -14.68
CA PRO A 5 10.05 -9.89 -13.79
C PRO A 5 10.59 -11.30 -14.01
N PHE A 6 11.81 -11.55 -13.54
CA PHE A 6 12.31 -12.92 -13.42
C PHE A 6 11.54 -13.65 -12.34
N SER A 7 11.29 -14.94 -12.55
CA SER A 7 10.71 -15.83 -11.56
C SER A 7 11.66 -16.03 -10.37
N ASP A 8 11.13 -16.40 -9.21
CA ASP A 8 11.93 -16.61 -7.99
C ASP A 8 12.99 -17.73 -8.15
N ASP A 9 12.79 -18.61 -9.14
CA ASP A 9 13.70 -19.71 -9.48
C ASP A 9 14.87 -19.26 -10.38
N GLU A 10 14.75 -18.11 -11.07
CA GLU A 10 15.78 -17.55 -11.94
C GLU A 10 16.81 -16.75 -11.13
N LYS A 11 17.78 -17.46 -10.55
CA LYS A 11 18.83 -16.87 -9.71
C LYS A 11 20.04 -16.42 -10.53
N PHE A 12 20.30 -15.10 -10.54
CA PHE A 12 21.56 -14.55 -11.05
C PHE A 12 22.73 -14.85 -10.13
N THR A 13 23.84 -15.27 -10.73
CA THR A 13 25.14 -15.36 -10.05
C THR A 13 25.63 -13.98 -9.62
N LYS A 14 26.56 -13.93 -8.65
CA LYS A 14 27.13 -12.66 -8.19
C LYS A 14 27.77 -11.86 -9.33
N LYS A 15 28.50 -12.54 -10.21
CA LYS A 15 29.17 -11.93 -11.38
C LYS A 15 28.15 -11.34 -12.35
N GLU A 16 27.08 -12.04 -12.67
CA GLU A 16 26.01 -11.52 -13.54
C GLU A 16 25.32 -10.30 -12.95
N ARG A 17 25.10 -10.25 -11.63
CA ARG A 17 24.52 -9.08 -10.96
C ARG A 17 25.43 -7.86 -11.06
N GLU A 18 26.74 -8.06 -10.89
CA GLU A 18 27.75 -7.00 -11.02
C GLU A 18 27.79 -6.45 -12.45
N GLU A 19 27.74 -7.34 -13.44
CA GLU A 19 27.72 -6.99 -14.87
C GLU A 19 26.44 -6.23 -15.26
N ILE A 20 25.27 -6.75 -14.88
CA ILE A 20 23.97 -6.07 -15.08
C ILE A 20 24.00 -4.67 -14.46
N SER A 21 24.52 -4.54 -13.23
CA SER A 21 24.60 -3.25 -12.54
C SER A 21 25.51 -2.26 -13.27
N LYS A 22 26.66 -2.72 -13.77
CA LYS A 22 27.61 -1.90 -14.53
C LYS A 22 27.00 -1.45 -15.87
N ASN A 23 26.44 -2.37 -16.64
CA ASN A 23 25.83 -2.07 -17.94
C ASN A 23 24.66 -1.10 -17.78
N ARG A 24 23.86 -1.29 -16.73
CA ARG A 24 22.76 -0.38 -16.38
C ARG A 24 23.23 1.05 -16.12
N GLN A 25 24.28 1.21 -15.32
CA GLN A 25 24.82 2.53 -15.04
C GLN A 25 25.25 3.23 -16.34
N ASN A 26 25.95 2.50 -17.21
CA ASN A 26 26.37 3.00 -18.53
C ASN A 26 25.16 3.41 -19.40
N VAL A 27 24.16 2.55 -19.52
CA VAL A 27 22.94 2.82 -20.30
C VAL A 27 22.21 4.06 -19.79
N ILE A 28 22.01 4.18 -18.48
CA ILE A 28 21.29 5.33 -17.89
C ILE A 28 22.05 6.63 -18.14
N GLU A 29 23.38 6.62 -18.00
CA GLU A 29 24.21 7.80 -18.24
C GLU A 29 24.17 8.25 -19.71
N GLU A 30 24.34 7.32 -20.65
CA GLU A 30 24.30 7.62 -22.09
C GLU A 30 22.92 8.06 -22.56
N LEU A 31 21.85 7.37 -22.15
CA LEU A 31 20.47 7.82 -22.38
C LEU A 31 20.21 9.21 -21.77
N GLY A 32 20.77 9.48 -20.59
CA GLY A 32 20.69 10.77 -19.92
C GLY A 32 21.37 11.91 -20.70
N LYS A 33 22.43 11.62 -21.46
CA LYS A 33 23.11 12.56 -22.36
C LYS A 33 22.31 12.76 -23.65
N ILE A 34 21.94 11.67 -24.32
CA ILE A 34 21.21 11.69 -25.59
C ILE A 34 19.85 12.40 -25.43
N SER A 35 19.14 12.15 -24.33
CA SER A 35 17.84 12.78 -24.06
C SER A 35 17.88 14.29 -23.81
N LYS A 36 19.06 14.90 -23.67
CA LYS A 36 19.23 16.35 -23.55
C LYS A 36 19.54 17.01 -24.88
N ASP A 37 19.99 16.25 -25.88
CA ASP A 37 20.38 16.77 -27.19
C ASP A 37 19.41 16.28 -28.26
N THR A 38 18.48 17.16 -28.63
CA THR A 38 17.46 16.89 -29.64
C THR A 38 18.00 16.71 -31.05
N HIS A 39 19.27 17.05 -31.30
CA HIS A 39 19.92 16.84 -32.60
C HIS A 39 20.52 15.44 -32.74
N ILE A 40 20.72 14.72 -31.64
CA ILE A 40 21.17 13.33 -31.66
C ILE A 40 19.95 12.44 -31.89
N SER A 41 19.88 11.85 -33.08
CA SER A 41 18.90 10.83 -33.42
C SER A 41 19.63 9.53 -33.69
N LEU A 42 19.60 8.63 -32.72
CA LEU A 42 20.07 7.26 -32.85
C LEU A 42 18.87 6.33 -32.98
N THR A 43 19.00 5.27 -33.76
CA THR A 43 18.12 4.10 -33.69
C THR A 43 18.41 3.30 -32.41
N PHE A 44 17.55 2.33 -32.11
CA PHE A 44 17.78 1.48 -30.94
C PHE A 44 19.04 0.62 -31.14
N GLU A 45 19.23 0.11 -32.36
CA GLU A 45 20.37 -0.71 -32.76
C GLU A 45 21.69 0.07 -32.67
N GLU A 46 21.75 1.28 -33.21
CA GLU A 46 22.92 2.16 -33.10
C GLU A 46 23.22 2.54 -31.63
N PHE A 47 22.19 2.69 -30.81
CA PHE A 47 22.37 2.93 -29.38
C PHE A 47 22.99 1.72 -28.68
N LEU A 48 22.51 0.51 -28.96
CA LEU A 48 23.07 -0.73 -28.41
C LEU A 48 24.55 -0.91 -28.79
N GLU A 49 24.91 -0.58 -30.03
CA GLU A 49 26.31 -0.56 -30.48
C GLU A 49 27.14 0.48 -29.71
N HIS A 50 26.61 1.70 -29.52
CA HIS A 50 27.28 2.78 -28.78
C HIS A 50 27.57 2.41 -27.32
N VAL A 51 26.64 1.72 -26.65
CA VAL A 51 26.83 1.24 -25.27
C VAL A 51 27.48 -0.15 -25.17
N ASN A 52 27.80 -0.78 -26.31
CA ASN A 52 28.43 -2.09 -26.42
C ASN A 52 27.69 -3.20 -25.63
N ILE A 53 26.38 -3.31 -25.85
CA ILE A 53 25.52 -4.38 -25.33
C ILE A 53 24.62 -4.90 -26.45
N ASN A 54 24.18 -6.15 -26.36
CA ASN A 54 23.16 -6.67 -27.28
C ASN A 54 21.73 -6.48 -26.74
N GLU A 55 20.73 -6.74 -27.58
CA GLU A 55 19.32 -6.58 -27.21
C GLU A 55 18.90 -7.52 -26.06
N GLU A 56 19.40 -8.75 -26.03
CA GLU A 56 19.08 -9.72 -24.97
C GLU A 56 19.62 -9.25 -23.61
N GLU A 57 20.84 -8.72 -23.58
CA GLU A 57 21.46 -8.12 -22.39
C GLU A 57 20.68 -6.89 -21.92
N TYR A 58 20.25 -6.04 -22.85
CA TYR A 58 19.39 -4.89 -22.53
C TYR A 58 18.06 -5.34 -21.92
N ILE A 59 17.38 -6.30 -22.53
CA ILE A 59 16.10 -6.84 -22.01
C ILE A 59 16.32 -7.53 -20.65
N LYS A 60 17.37 -8.34 -20.50
CA LYS A 60 17.74 -9.02 -19.24
C LYS A 60 17.96 -7.99 -18.13
N MET A 61 18.68 -6.91 -18.43
CA MET A 61 18.91 -5.81 -17.50
C MET A 61 17.58 -5.16 -17.08
N ILE A 62 16.70 -4.79 -18.02
CA ILE A 62 15.41 -4.17 -17.70
C ILE A 62 14.53 -5.11 -16.86
N ARG A 63 14.43 -6.39 -17.24
CA ARG A 63 13.63 -7.40 -16.51
C ARG A 63 14.12 -7.59 -15.08
N SER A 64 15.43 -7.45 -14.83
CA SER A 64 16.00 -7.62 -13.48
C SER A 64 15.54 -6.57 -12.47
N GLU A 65 15.03 -5.42 -12.92
CA GLU A 65 14.50 -4.36 -12.06
C GLU A 65 12.98 -4.43 -11.86
N LEU A 66 12.28 -5.24 -12.67
CA LEU A 66 10.84 -5.32 -12.60
C LEU A 66 10.42 -6.07 -11.33
N LYS A 67 9.42 -5.54 -10.66
CA LYS A 67 8.68 -6.23 -9.57
C LYS A 67 7.32 -6.76 -10.04
N LYS A 68 6.85 -6.24 -11.17
CA LYS A 68 5.57 -6.58 -11.80
C LYS A 68 5.70 -6.38 -13.30
N ALA A 69 4.81 -7.04 -14.06
CA ALA A 69 4.74 -6.86 -15.50
C ALA A 69 4.56 -5.37 -15.85
N LYS A 70 5.24 -4.92 -16.91
CA LYS A 70 5.22 -3.52 -17.35
C LYS A 70 5.20 -3.41 -18.86
N VAL A 71 4.40 -2.47 -19.36
CA VAL A 71 4.38 -2.10 -20.78
C VAL A 71 5.50 -1.11 -21.07
N PHE A 72 6.34 -1.44 -22.05
CA PHE A 72 7.36 -0.57 -22.61
C PHE A 72 6.96 -0.14 -24.01
N LEU A 73 6.82 1.16 -24.22
CA LEU A 73 6.52 1.73 -25.54
C LEU A 73 7.79 1.76 -26.39
N LYS A 74 7.63 1.56 -27.70
CA LYS A 74 8.72 1.78 -28.65
C LYS A 74 9.04 3.29 -28.66
N ARG A 75 10.30 3.62 -28.37
CA ARG A 75 10.83 4.98 -28.27
C ARG A 75 12.22 5.01 -28.87
N ALA A 76 12.58 6.12 -29.50
CA ALA A 76 13.97 6.40 -29.81
C ALA A 76 14.74 6.78 -28.52
N PRO A 77 16.07 6.59 -28.46
CA PRO A 77 16.90 6.91 -27.30
C PRO A 77 16.81 8.38 -26.82
N ASN A 78 16.50 9.32 -27.71
CA ASN A 78 16.29 10.72 -27.38
C ASN A 78 14.87 11.01 -26.82
N GLU A 79 13.92 10.09 -26.97
CA GLU A 79 12.51 10.26 -26.56
C GLU A 79 12.21 9.74 -25.15
N ILE A 80 13.20 9.26 -24.38
CA ILE A 80 12.96 8.64 -23.06
C ILE A 80 12.26 9.56 -22.04
N ARG A 81 12.31 10.88 -22.28
CA ARG A 81 11.67 11.91 -21.42
C ARG A 81 10.26 12.26 -21.88
N ILE A 82 9.78 11.64 -22.95
CA ILE A 82 8.44 11.86 -23.48
C ILE A 82 7.50 10.85 -22.83
N ASN A 83 6.61 11.37 -21.98
CA ASN A 83 5.54 10.58 -21.38
C ASN A 83 4.67 9.91 -22.44
N ALA A 84 3.98 8.84 -22.06
CA ALA A 84 2.99 8.23 -22.93
C ALA A 84 1.80 9.19 -23.14
N TYR A 85 1.47 9.47 -24.39
CA TYR A 85 0.43 10.42 -24.75
C TYR A 85 -0.42 9.89 -25.92
N ASN A 86 -1.64 10.39 -26.03
CA ASN A 86 -2.50 10.17 -27.18
C ASN A 86 -2.43 11.40 -28.09
N SER A 87 -2.00 11.24 -29.34
CA SER A 87 -1.77 12.37 -30.26
C SER A 87 -3.03 13.18 -30.53
N MET A 88 -4.19 12.52 -30.65
CA MET A 88 -5.48 13.19 -30.84
C MET A 88 -5.85 14.02 -29.60
N ILE A 89 -5.76 13.44 -28.40
CA ILE A 89 -6.04 14.18 -27.15
C ILE A 89 -5.05 15.33 -26.98
N MET A 90 -3.76 15.13 -27.29
CA MET A 90 -2.76 16.21 -27.24
C MET A 90 -3.15 17.38 -28.14
N SER A 91 -3.61 17.10 -29.37
CA SER A 91 -3.99 18.14 -30.33
C SER A 91 -5.18 18.98 -29.84
N LEU A 92 -6.12 18.35 -29.12
CA LEU A 92 -7.35 18.96 -28.62
C LEU A 92 -7.14 19.67 -27.28
N HIS A 93 -6.50 18.99 -26.32
CA HIS A 93 -6.39 19.44 -24.93
C HIS A 93 -5.11 20.23 -24.64
N ARG A 94 -4.02 19.99 -25.40
CA ARG A 94 -2.72 20.67 -25.30
C ARG A 94 -2.14 20.73 -23.87
N ALA A 95 -2.33 19.67 -23.10
CA ALA A 95 -1.79 19.53 -21.75
C ALA A 95 -0.89 18.29 -21.65
N ASN A 96 0.03 18.28 -20.68
CA ASN A 96 0.86 17.12 -20.40
C ASN A 96 -0.01 15.89 -20.07
N MET A 97 0.37 14.74 -20.61
CA MET A 97 -0.31 13.47 -20.38
C MET A 97 0.69 12.44 -19.89
N ASP A 98 0.20 11.50 -19.08
CA ASP A 98 0.93 10.31 -18.63
C ASP A 98 -0.04 9.11 -18.66
N ILE A 99 -0.25 8.57 -19.86
CA ILE A 99 -1.21 7.50 -20.10
C ILE A 99 -0.52 6.15 -19.94
N GLN A 100 -0.96 5.34 -18.98
CA GLN A 100 -0.38 4.03 -18.73
C GLN A 100 -1.39 2.91 -19.02
N PHE A 101 -0.91 1.84 -19.63
CA PHE A 101 -1.72 0.65 -19.86
C PHE A 101 -1.83 -0.18 -18.58
N ILE A 102 -3.05 -0.52 -18.18
CA ILE A 102 -3.32 -1.29 -16.96
C ILE A 102 -3.22 -2.78 -17.27
N LEU A 103 -2.25 -3.46 -16.66
CA LEU A 103 -2.05 -4.91 -16.77
C LEU A 103 -2.76 -5.70 -15.66
N ASP A 104 -3.15 -5.02 -14.58
CA ASP A 104 -3.68 -5.63 -13.37
C ASP A 104 -4.75 -4.71 -12.74
N PRO A 105 -6.01 -5.17 -12.59
CA PRO A 105 -7.07 -4.38 -11.94
C PRO A 105 -6.73 -3.95 -10.52
N TYR A 106 -5.99 -4.76 -9.76
CA TYR A 106 -5.60 -4.41 -8.40
C TYR A 106 -4.65 -3.21 -8.39
N SER A 107 -3.67 -3.17 -9.29
CA SER A 107 -2.78 -2.01 -9.49
C SER A 107 -3.55 -0.73 -9.81
N CYS A 108 -4.66 -0.81 -10.55
CA CYS A 108 -5.53 0.35 -10.81
C CYS A 108 -6.21 0.85 -9.54
N LEU A 109 -6.81 -0.07 -8.76
CA LEU A 109 -7.47 0.28 -7.50
C LEU A 109 -6.49 0.91 -6.51
N MET A 110 -5.31 0.30 -6.34
CA MET A 110 -4.26 0.85 -5.49
C MET A 110 -3.82 2.25 -5.93
N TYR A 111 -3.66 2.48 -7.24
CA TYR A 111 -3.33 3.81 -7.76
C TYR A 111 -4.41 4.85 -7.42
N CYS A 112 -5.69 4.52 -7.60
CA CYS A 112 -6.79 5.41 -7.24
C CYS A 112 -6.78 5.73 -5.74
N VAL A 113 -6.59 4.71 -4.89
CA VAL A 113 -6.51 4.87 -3.43
C VAL A 113 -5.32 5.75 -3.03
N ASP A 114 -4.14 5.50 -3.60
CA ASP A 114 -2.93 6.30 -3.34
C ASP A 114 -3.12 7.76 -3.74
N TYR A 115 -3.85 8.02 -4.83
CA TYR A 115 -4.13 9.38 -5.29
C TYR A 115 -5.14 10.10 -4.41
N ILE A 116 -6.21 9.42 -4.00
CA ILE A 116 -7.20 9.95 -3.05
C ILE A 116 -6.51 10.32 -1.73
N ASN A 117 -5.62 9.45 -1.26
CA ASN A 117 -4.89 9.63 0.00
C ASN A 117 -3.63 10.50 -0.14
N LYS A 118 -3.39 11.12 -1.31
CA LYS A 118 -2.13 11.82 -1.59
C LYS A 118 -1.85 12.98 -0.64
N SER A 119 -2.90 13.73 -0.28
CA SER A 119 -2.86 14.80 0.72
C SER A 119 -2.52 14.28 2.13
N GLU A 120 -2.85 13.02 2.42
CA GLU A 120 -2.73 12.42 3.75
C GLU A 120 -1.42 11.63 3.96
N ASN A 121 -0.57 11.51 2.94
CA ASN A 121 0.66 10.70 3.00
C ASN A 121 1.62 11.09 4.14
N GLY A 122 1.57 12.34 4.63
CA GLY A 122 2.36 12.81 5.78
C GLY A 122 1.77 12.45 7.16
N MET A 123 0.47 12.18 7.23
CA MET A 123 -0.28 11.97 8.48
C MET A 123 0.18 10.70 9.20
N SER A 124 0.43 9.62 8.46
CA SER A 124 0.90 8.35 9.01
C SER A 124 2.21 8.49 9.78
N LYS A 125 3.15 9.30 9.29
CA LYS A 125 4.44 9.54 9.96
C LYS A 125 4.23 10.33 11.26
N LEU A 126 3.45 11.40 11.18
CA LEU A 126 3.15 12.29 12.31
C LEU A 126 2.44 11.55 13.45
N LEU A 127 1.51 10.65 13.14
CA LEU A 127 0.83 9.79 14.11
C LEU A 127 1.78 8.78 14.75
N ARG A 128 2.67 8.15 13.97
CA ARG A 128 3.69 7.22 14.52
C ARG A 128 4.66 7.91 15.47
N GLU A 129 5.10 9.13 15.13
CA GLU A 129 5.96 9.93 16.00
C GLU A 129 5.26 10.28 17.31
N ALA A 130 4.00 10.74 17.25
CA ALA A 130 3.20 11.02 18.45
C ALA A 130 3.03 9.77 19.33
N LEU A 131 2.76 8.61 18.71
CA LEU A 131 2.67 7.34 19.43
C LEU A 131 3.99 6.96 20.11
N ASN A 132 5.13 7.17 19.46
CA ASN A 132 6.44 6.86 20.03
C ASN A 132 6.81 7.80 21.18
N GLU A 133 6.42 9.07 21.13
CA GLU A 133 6.59 10.02 22.23
C GLU A 133 5.73 9.63 23.43
N LEU A 134 4.47 9.27 23.20
CA LEU A 134 3.52 8.87 24.24
C LEU A 134 3.89 7.56 24.94
N LYS A 135 4.63 6.67 24.26
CA LYS A 135 5.19 5.45 24.87
C LYS A 135 6.28 5.72 25.90
N LYS A 136 6.94 6.89 25.86
CA LYS A 136 8.02 7.27 26.80
C LYS A 136 7.50 7.86 28.12
N GLY A 137 6.21 8.13 28.24
CA GLY A 137 5.59 8.72 29.44
C GLY A 137 4.53 7.82 30.09
N ASN A 138 4.25 8.08 31.37
CA ASN A 138 3.19 7.44 32.15
C ASN A 138 1.81 8.10 31.96
N SER A 139 1.42 8.36 30.71
CA SER A 139 0.09 8.91 30.38
C SER A 139 -0.96 7.81 30.33
N THR A 140 -2.18 8.12 30.78
CA THR A 140 -3.33 7.22 30.62
C THR A 140 -3.69 7.02 29.15
N VAL A 141 -4.38 5.93 28.82
CA VAL A 141 -4.84 5.65 27.43
C VAL A 141 -5.70 6.80 26.89
N LYS A 142 -6.55 7.39 27.73
CA LYS A 142 -7.41 8.53 27.36
C LYS A 142 -6.60 9.76 26.97
N GLU A 143 -5.57 10.10 27.73
CA GLU A 143 -4.68 11.23 27.42
C GLU A 143 -3.91 10.98 26.13
N ARG A 144 -3.40 9.76 25.94
CA ARG A 144 -2.70 9.36 24.71
C ARG A 144 -3.61 9.53 23.50
N LEU A 145 -4.85 9.03 23.57
CA LEU A 145 -5.83 9.18 22.49
C LEU A 145 -6.16 10.65 22.21
N ARG A 146 -6.29 11.49 23.25
CA ARG A 146 -6.56 12.92 23.08
C ARG A 146 -5.41 13.63 22.37
N VAL A 147 -4.16 13.34 22.72
CA VAL A 147 -2.98 13.91 22.05
C VAL A 147 -2.94 13.49 20.58
N ILE A 148 -3.16 12.21 20.29
CA ILE A 148 -3.20 11.68 18.92
C ILE A 148 -4.31 12.35 18.11
N ALA A 149 -5.52 12.42 18.66
CA ALA A 149 -6.67 13.04 18.00
C ALA A 149 -6.43 14.53 17.72
N ASN A 150 -5.89 15.27 18.69
CA ASN A 150 -5.53 16.68 18.49
C ASN A 150 -4.45 16.86 17.43
N LYS A 151 -3.42 16.01 17.42
CA LYS A 151 -2.37 16.11 16.40
C LYS A 151 -2.94 15.84 15.01
N PHE A 152 -3.79 14.81 14.89
CA PHE A 152 -4.50 14.48 13.66
C PHE A 152 -5.36 15.66 13.16
N LEU A 153 -6.25 16.19 14.00
CA LEU A 153 -7.15 17.27 13.60
C LEU A 153 -6.39 18.54 13.19
N ASN A 154 -5.31 18.89 13.90
CA ASN A 154 -4.53 20.09 13.59
C ASN A 154 -3.64 19.96 12.36
N SER A 155 -3.30 18.74 11.93
CA SER A 155 -2.50 18.52 10.74
C SER A 155 -3.31 18.08 9.51
N SER A 156 -4.61 17.83 9.69
CA SER A 156 -5.51 17.48 8.58
C SER A 156 -6.08 18.75 7.96
N GLU A 157 -6.02 18.84 6.63
CA GLU A 157 -6.76 19.84 5.89
C GLU A 157 -8.18 19.32 5.66
N ILE A 158 -9.16 20.02 6.24
CA ILE A 158 -10.58 19.68 6.12
C ILE A 158 -11.35 20.89 5.57
N SER A 159 -12.42 20.63 4.84
CA SER A 159 -13.34 21.67 4.37
C SER A 159 -14.09 22.32 5.54
N ALA A 160 -14.64 23.52 5.30
CA ALA A 160 -15.45 24.21 6.31
C ALA A 160 -16.66 23.37 6.75
N GLN A 161 -17.23 22.58 5.84
CA GLN A 161 -18.35 21.69 6.10
C GLN A 161 -17.94 20.55 7.05
N GLU A 162 -16.81 19.88 6.78
CA GLU A 162 -16.28 18.82 7.65
C GLU A 162 -15.91 19.36 9.05
N ALA A 163 -15.38 20.58 9.12
CA ALA A 163 -15.09 21.23 10.40
C ALA A 163 -16.37 21.44 11.25
N VAL A 164 -17.47 21.87 10.63
CA VAL A 164 -18.77 21.99 11.30
C VAL A 164 -19.25 20.63 11.80
N TYR A 165 -19.12 19.57 10.98
CA TYR A 165 -19.48 18.21 11.40
C TYR A 165 -18.69 17.76 12.62
N HIS A 166 -17.37 18.00 12.65
CA HIS A 166 -16.55 17.70 13.82
C HIS A 166 -16.96 18.49 15.06
N ILE A 167 -17.18 19.81 14.94
CA ILE A 167 -17.55 20.69 16.07
C ILE A 167 -18.91 20.27 16.66
N LEU A 168 -19.87 19.94 15.80
CA LEU A 168 -21.22 19.51 16.20
C LEU A 168 -21.30 18.02 16.55
N SER A 169 -20.18 17.29 16.47
CA SER A 169 -20.14 15.83 16.67
C SER A 169 -21.13 15.07 15.78
N ILE A 170 -21.35 15.56 14.56
CA ILE A 170 -22.19 14.92 13.55
C ILE A 170 -21.35 13.85 12.84
N PRO A 171 -21.89 12.63 12.63
CA PRO A 171 -21.18 11.60 11.87
C PRO A 171 -20.85 12.06 10.44
N LEU A 172 -19.56 11.97 10.06
CA LEU A 172 -19.09 12.30 8.69
C LEU A 172 -19.59 11.31 7.63
N SER A 173 -19.95 10.10 8.04
CA SER A 173 -20.55 9.09 7.16
C SER A 173 -21.61 8.31 7.91
N ILE A 174 -22.62 7.88 7.17
CA ILE A 174 -23.68 7.00 7.66
C ILE A 174 -23.73 5.81 6.70
N SER A 175 -23.71 4.60 7.24
CA SER A 175 -23.80 3.36 6.48
C SER A 175 -25.07 2.60 6.85
N SER A 176 -25.74 2.04 5.85
CA SER A 176 -26.88 1.12 6.04
C SER A 176 -26.44 -0.31 6.41
N ARG A 177 -25.12 -0.54 6.49
CA ARG A 177 -24.48 -1.82 6.83
C ARG A 177 -23.50 -1.61 7.98
N SER A 178 -23.59 -2.48 8.98
CA SER A 178 -22.61 -2.55 10.05
C SER A 178 -21.30 -3.16 9.56
N THR A 179 -20.20 -2.73 10.17
CA THR A 179 -18.87 -3.29 9.93
C THR A 179 -18.39 -4.02 11.17
N VAL A 180 -17.90 -5.25 11.00
CA VAL A 180 -17.33 -6.06 12.08
C VAL A 180 -15.83 -6.21 11.82
N PHE A 181 -15.01 -5.87 12.80
CA PHE A 181 -13.57 -6.09 12.73
C PHE A 181 -13.24 -7.52 13.14
N ILE A 182 -12.53 -8.24 12.26
CA ILE A 182 -12.01 -9.59 12.54
C ILE A 182 -10.50 -9.48 12.72
N ASN A 183 -10.01 -9.81 13.93
CA ASN A 183 -8.58 -9.73 14.22
C ASN A 183 -7.83 -10.92 13.61
N THR A 184 -7.20 -10.72 12.46
CA THR A 184 -6.45 -11.76 11.74
C THR A 184 -5.00 -11.93 12.22
N ASN A 185 -4.59 -11.26 13.31
CA ASN A 185 -3.26 -11.49 13.89
C ASN A 185 -3.13 -12.92 14.43
N ARG A 186 -1.88 -13.37 14.61
CA ARG A 186 -1.58 -14.63 15.29
C ARG A 186 -2.11 -14.60 16.74
N PRO A 187 -2.57 -15.74 17.32
CA PRO A 187 -3.17 -15.79 18.65
C PRO A 187 -2.38 -15.06 19.74
N GLU A 188 -1.06 -15.22 19.75
CA GLU A 188 -0.14 -14.60 20.71
C GLU A 188 -0.08 -13.06 20.64
N ASN A 189 -0.52 -12.46 19.53
CA ASN A 189 -0.52 -11.01 19.31
C ASN A 189 -1.93 -10.41 19.39
N ARG A 190 -2.96 -11.20 19.74
CA ARG A 190 -4.31 -10.70 19.92
C ARG A 190 -4.46 -10.11 21.31
N ILE A 191 -5.06 -8.92 21.36
CA ILE A 191 -5.35 -8.24 22.63
C ILE A 191 -6.71 -8.76 23.13
N SER A 192 -6.74 -9.29 24.35
CA SER A 192 -7.96 -9.69 25.04
C SER A 192 -8.40 -8.61 26.03
N MET A 193 -9.70 -8.44 26.20
CA MET A 193 -10.25 -7.53 27.20
C MET A 193 -10.50 -8.29 28.50
N LEU A 194 -10.10 -7.72 29.63
CA LEU A 194 -10.45 -8.25 30.94
C LEU A 194 -11.96 -8.13 31.18
N LYS A 195 -12.50 -9.07 31.94
CA LYS A 195 -13.86 -8.95 32.50
C LYS A 195 -13.91 -7.76 33.47
N SER A 196 -15.11 -7.24 33.74
CA SER A 196 -15.26 -6.14 34.70
C SER A 196 -14.84 -6.57 36.10
N ASP A 197 -14.41 -5.61 36.92
CA ASP A 197 -14.00 -5.86 38.31
C ASP A 197 -15.09 -6.60 39.11
N GLU A 198 -16.36 -6.28 38.86
CA GLU A 198 -17.51 -6.94 39.48
C GLU A 198 -17.61 -8.43 39.15
N ILE A 199 -17.25 -8.82 37.92
CA ILE A 199 -17.26 -10.23 37.51
C ILE A 199 -16.01 -10.92 38.04
N LEU A 200 -14.84 -10.26 37.95
CA LEU A 200 -13.58 -10.81 38.43
C LEU A 200 -13.61 -11.11 39.94
N GLN A 201 -14.23 -10.25 40.75
CA GLN A 201 -14.38 -10.47 42.20
C GLN A 201 -15.28 -11.66 42.56
N LYS A 202 -16.14 -12.10 41.63
CA LYS A 202 -17.04 -13.25 41.82
C LYS A 202 -16.42 -14.55 41.30
N LEU A 203 -15.27 -14.49 40.63
CA LEU A 203 -14.58 -15.68 40.19
C LEU A 203 -13.91 -16.39 41.37
N GLU A 204 -13.79 -17.71 41.25
CA GLU A 204 -12.98 -18.50 42.17
C GLU A 204 -11.52 -18.00 42.19
N PRO A 205 -10.81 -18.04 43.33
CA PRO A 205 -9.46 -17.49 43.47
C PRO A 205 -8.44 -18.02 42.44
N ASP A 206 -8.62 -19.25 41.98
CA ASP A 206 -7.72 -19.93 41.03
C ASP A 206 -8.25 -19.95 39.58
N SER A 207 -9.30 -19.17 39.28
CA SER A 207 -9.90 -19.12 37.94
C SER A 207 -9.01 -18.37 36.95
N ASN A 208 -8.73 -19.00 35.80
CA ASN A 208 -8.02 -18.39 34.68
C ASN A 208 -8.96 -17.71 33.66
N ASP A 209 -10.28 -17.76 33.89
CA ASP A 209 -11.30 -17.22 33.00
C ASP A 209 -11.52 -15.71 33.26
N VAL A 210 -10.46 -14.95 33.09
CA VAL A 210 -10.40 -13.50 33.40
C VAL A 210 -10.69 -12.61 32.19
N PHE A 211 -10.81 -13.18 30.99
CA PHE A 211 -11.00 -12.46 29.75
C PHE A 211 -12.43 -12.58 29.21
N VAL A 212 -12.91 -11.53 28.55
CA VAL A 212 -14.17 -11.56 27.82
C VAL A 212 -13.98 -12.36 26.54
N GLU A 213 -14.87 -13.33 26.29
CA GLU A 213 -14.87 -14.07 25.03
C GLU A 213 -15.08 -13.14 23.84
N GLY A 214 -14.16 -13.25 22.86
CA GLY A 214 -14.21 -12.53 21.62
C GLY A 214 -14.89 -13.33 20.50
N LEU A 215 -15.08 -12.67 19.36
CA LEU A 215 -15.64 -13.27 18.15
C LEU A 215 -14.95 -14.58 17.74
N ILE A 216 -13.62 -14.61 17.85
CA ILE A 216 -12.82 -15.76 17.43
C ILE A 216 -12.96 -16.93 18.43
N ASP A 217 -13.06 -16.64 19.71
CA ASP A 217 -13.25 -17.68 20.75
C ASP A 217 -14.60 -18.37 20.53
N MET A 218 -15.65 -17.57 20.30
CA MET A 218 -16.99 -18.08 19.99
C MET A 218 -17.03 -18.86 18.68
N TYR A 219 -16.34 -18.39 17.64
CA TYR A 219 -16.20 -19.15 16.40
C TYR A 219 -15.46 -20.47 16.62
N THR A 220 -14.44 -20.49 17.47
CA THR A 220 -13.67 -21.71 17.77
C THR A 220 -14.54 -22.73 18.54
N ASN A 221 -15.39 -22.23 19.44
CA ASN A 221 -16.30 -23.04 20.26
C ASN A 221 -17.69 -23.26 19.60
N ARG A 222 -17.84 -22.96 18.31
CA ARG A 222 -19.13 -23.06 17.63
C ARG A 222 -19.65 -24.52 17.58
N PRO A 223 -20.97 -24.72 17.56
CA PRO A 223 -21.56 -26.06 17.43
C PRO A 223 -21.12 -26.79 16.15
N ASP A 224 -21.13 -28.11 16.20
CA ASP A 224 -20.70 -28.99 15.11
C ASP A 224 -21.55 -28.80 13.84
N GLU A 225 -22.81 -28.40 13.99
CA GLU A 225 -23.73 -28.05 12.90
C GLU A 225 -23.23 -26.85 12.08
N MET A 226 -22.37 -26.01 12.66
CA MET A 226 -21.78 -24.83 12.03
C MET A 226 -20.37 -25.09 11.46
N LYS A 227 -19.94 -26.34 11.31
CA LYS A 227 -18.63 -26.69 10.75
C LYS A 227 -18.39 -26.13 9.35
N ASN A 228 -19.45 -26.03 8.54
CA ASN A 228 -19.39 -25.51 7.17
C ASN A 228 -19.43 -23.96 7.09
N VAL A 229 -19.60 -23.27 8.22
CA VAL A 229 -19.61 -21.81 8.27
C VAL A 229 -18.18 -21.33 8.48
N CYS A 230 -17.68 -20.48 7.57
CA CYS A 230 -16.35 -19.89 7.73
C CYS A 230 -16.39 -18.69 8.71
N LEU A 231 -15.22 -18.24 9.19
CA LEU A 231 -15.13 -17.15 10.17
C LEU A 231 -15.77 -15.85 9.68
N ALA A 232 -15.65 -15.53 8.39
CA ALA A 232 -16.21 -14.32 7.81
C ALA A 232 -17.76 -14.36 7.78
N ASP A 233 -18.32 -15.51 7.40
CA ASP A 233 -19.77 -15.73 7.42
C ASP A 233 -20.30 -15.73 8.86
N PHE A 234 -19.56 -16.36 9.78
CA PHE A 234 -19.89 -16.37 11.20
C PHE A 234 -19.98 -14.93 11.75
N ALA A 235 -18.97 -14.11 11.47
CA ALA A 235 -18.89 -12.73 11.93
C ALA A 235 -19.95 -11.80 11.33
N SER A 236 -20.43 -12.10 10.12
CA SER A 236 -21.36 -11.22 9.40
C SER A 236 -22.82 -11.58 9.59
N LEU A 237 -23.13 -12.87 9.77
CA LEU A 237 -24.51 -13.37 9.80
C LEU A 237 -25.01 -13.71 11.20
N TYR A 238 -24.11 -13.93 12.16
CA TYR A 238 -24.47 -14.38 13.50
C TYR A 238 -24.15 -13.30 14.52
N ASN A 239 -25.21 -12.78 15.14
CA ASN A 239 -25.08 -11.88 16.27
C ASN A 239 -25.00 -12.70 17.55
N VAL A 240 -23.99 -12.40 18.36
CA VAL A 240 -23.92 -12.95 19.71
C VAL A 240 -24.71 -12.02 20.62
N SER A 241 -25.91 -12.45 21.02
CA SER A 241 -26.58 -11.84 22.15
C SER A 241 -25.78 -12.13 23.41
N LYS A 242 -25.27 -11.08 24.06
CA LYS A 242 -24.69 -11.13 25.40
C LYS A 242 -25.78 -10.93 26.45
#